data_AF-A0A4R6P7G2-F1
#
_entry.id   AF-A0A4R6P7G2-F1
#
_cell.length_a   1.000
_cell.length_b   1.000
_cell.length_c   1.000
_cell.angle_alpha   90.00
_cell.angle_beta   90.00
_cell.angle_gamma   90.00
#
_symmetry.space_group_name_H-M   'P 1'
#
loop_
_entity.id
_entity.type
_entity.pdbx_description
1 polymer ?
#
loop_
_entity_poly.entity_id
_entity_poly.type
_entity_poly.pdbx_seq_one_letter_code
_entity_poly.pdbx_strand_id
1 'polypeptide(L)'
;MFGSAAFDLACVADGSTDGCVILSNNPWDIAAGAVIVRESGGVVYDSDGSAHNSSSRHTIAGNDLTAKELVALVGQAHAEAG
;
A
#
# COMPACT_ATOMS: atom_id res chain seq x y z
N MET A 1 -11.24 -1.88 -2.62
CA MET A 1 -10.45 -2.41 -3.73
C MET A 1 -11.33 -2.45 -4.96
N PHE A 2 -10.99 -1.65 -5.97
CA PHE A 2 -11.75 -1.53 -7.21
C PHE A 2 -11.36 -2.57 -8.27
N GLY A 3 -10.41 -3.45 -7.95
CA GLY A 3 -9.96 -4.54 -8.84
C GLY A 3 -8.78 -4.19 -9.73
N SER A 4 -8.16 -3.02 -9.53
CA SER A 4 -6.93 -2.60 -10.22
C SER A 4 -6.00 -1.91 -9.22
N ALA A 5 -4.82 -2.52 -8.99
CA ALA A 5 -3.83 -2.02 -8.05
C ALA A 5 -3.37 -0.58 -8.38
N ALA A 6 -3.12 -0.31 -9.67
CA ALA A 6 -2.73 1.02 -10.14
C ALA A 6 -3.83 2.06 -9.89
N PHE A 7 -5.10 1.69 -10.07
CA PHE A 7 -6.24 2.59 -9.81
C PHE A 7 -6.45 2.82 -8.31
N ASP A 8 -6.36 1.77 -7.49
CA ASP A 8 -6.46 1.90 -6.04
C ASP A 8 -5.39 2.86 -5.49
N LEU A 9 -4.15 2.79 -5.99
CA LEU A 9 -3.07 3.72 -5.63
C LEU A 9 -3.34 5.16 -6.10
N ALA A 10 -3.90 5.35 -7.30
CA ALA A 10 -4.29 6.67 -7.79
C ALA A 10 -5.41 7.29 -6.93
N CYS A 11 -6.38 6.49 -6.49
CA CYS A 11 -7.43 6.93 -5.56
C CYS A 11 -6.86 7.36 -4.21
N VAL A 12 -5.83 6.66 -3.70
CA VAL A 12 -5.11 7.09 -2.49
C VAL A 12 -4.42 8.43 -2.72
N ALA A 13 -3.74 8.60 -3.85
CA ALA A 13 -2.99 9.81 -4.13
C ALA A 13 -3.88 11.06 -4.29
N ASP A 14 -5.04 10.91 -4.92
CA ASP A 14 -6.05 11.97 -5.08
C ASP A 14 -6.91 12.19 -3.82
N GLY A 15 -6.72 11.38 -2.77
CA GLY A 15 -7.48 11.48 -1.52
C GLY A 15 -8.91 10.96 -1.61
N SER A 16 -9.27 10.26 -2.69
CA SER A 16 -10.56 9.57 -2.82
C SER A 16 -10.70 8.39 -1.85
N THR A 17 -9.59 7.79 -1.45
CA THR A 17 -9.53 6.73 -0.42
C THR A 17 -8.38 6.98 0.55
N ASP A 18 -8.59 6.77 1.86
CA ASP A 18 -7.58 7.04 2.89
C ASP A 18 -6.38 6.08 2.88
N GLY A 19 -6.57 4.87 2.32
CA GLY A 19 -5.51 3.90 2.13
C GLY A 19 -5.94 2.66 1.36
N CYS A 20 -4.96 1.86 0.94
CA CYS A 20 -5.17 0.59 0.27
C CYS A 20 -4.19 -0.48 0.74
N VAL A 21 -4.60 -1.75 0.65
CA VAL A 21 -3.76 -2.93 0.95
C VAL A 21 -3.81 -3.86 -0.25
N ILE A 22 -2.64 -4.18 -0.81
CA ILE A 22 -2.46 -5.09 -1.95
C ILE A 22 -1.48 -6.18 -1.51
N LEU A 23 -1.96 -7.42 -1.43
CA LEU A 23 -1.20 -8.56 -0.88
C LEU A 23 -0.58 -9.46 -1.96
N SER A 24 -0.63 -9.06 -3.23
CA SER A 24 -0.03 -9.81 -4.34
C SER A 24 0.52 -8.83 -5.36
N ASN A 25 1.75 -8.39 -5.14
CA ASN A 25 2.40 -7.42 -6.03
C ASN A 25 2.98 -8.12 -7.26
N ASN A 26 2.69 -7.57 -8.45
CA ASN A 26 3.69 -7.56 -9.51
C ASN A 26 4.35 -6.19 -9.54
N PRO A 27 5.69 -6.09 -9.65
CA PRO A 27 6.38 -4.80 -9.61
C PRO A 27 5.86 -3.79 -10.63
N TRP A 28 5.46 -4.24 -11.84
CA TRP A 28 4.94 -3.37 -12.89
C TRP A 28 3.53 -2.83 -12.59
N ASP A 29 2.71 -3.53 -11.81
CA ASP A 29 1.36 -3.09 -11.44
C ASP A 29 1.40 -1.98 -10.37
N ILE A 30 2.50 -1.89 -9.61
CA ILE A 30 2.65 -1.01 -8.45
C ILE A 30 3.55 0.19 -8.74
N ALA A 31 4.60 0.02 -9.56
CA ALA A 31 5.68 0.99 -9.68
C ALA A 31 5.19 2.43 -9.96
N ALA A 32 4.28 2.61 -10.92
CA ALA A 32 3.74 3.93 -11.25
C ALA A 32 2.90 4.51 -10.10
N GLY A 33 1.98 3.72 -9.53
CA GLY A 33 1.12 4.17 -8.45
C GLY A 33 1.88 4.54 -7.18
N ALA A 34 2.93 3.77 -6.83
CA ALA A 34 3.75 4.05 -5.67
C ALA A 34 4.50 5.38 -5.76
N VAL A 35 4.95 5.76 -6.96
CA VAL A 35 5.56 7.09 -7.18
C VAL A 35 4.50 8.18 -7.03
N ILE A 36 3.33 8.01 -7.65
CA ILE A 36 2.25 9.01 -7.57
C ILE A 36 1.81 9.26 -6.13
N VAL A 37 1.63 8.22 -5.31
CA VAL A 37 1.29 8.35 -3.88
C VAL A 37 2.37 9.11 -3.11
N ARG A 38 3.65 8.85 -3.39
CA ARG A 38 4.76 9.54 -2.71
C ARG A 38 4.80 11.02 -3.07
N GLU A 39 4.60 11.36 -4.34
CA GLU A 39 4.58 12.74 -4.81
C GLU A 39 3.35 13.52 -4.30
N SER A 40 2.24 12.84 -3.98
CA SER A 40 1.09 13.46 -3.32
C SER A 40 1.27 13.67 -1.81
N GLY A 41 2.42 13.26 -1.25
CA GLY A 41 2.72 13.35 0.18
C GLY A 41 2.25 12.14 1.00
N GLY A 42 1.72 11.11 0.35
CA GLY A 42 1.42 9.82 0.97
C GLY A 42 2.66 8.95 1.18
N VAL A 43 2.48 7.84 1.87
CA VAL A 43 3.51 6.83 2.11
C VAL A 43 3.10 5.48 1.53
N VAL A 44 4.10 4.65 1.25
CA VAL A 44 3.91 3.29 0.75
C VAL A 44 4.86 2.36 1.49
N TYR A 45 4.30 1.41 2.22
CA TYR A 45 5.01 0.41 3.03
C TYR A 45 4.81 -1.00 2.45
N ASP A 46 5.75 -1.89 2.75
CA ASP A 46 5.50 -3.33 2.72
C ASP A 46 4.79 -3.76 4.02
N SER A 47 4.29 -5.00 4.08
CA SER A 47 3.58 -5.52 5.26
C SER A 47 4.45 -5.65 6.51
N ASP A 48 5.77 -5.64 6.36
CA ASP A 48 6.72 -5.63 7.48
C ASP A 48 6.99 -4.22 8.03
N GLY A 49 6.35 -3.20 7.45
CA GLY A 49 6.52 -1.79 7.81
C GLY A 49 7.75 -1.12 7.21
N SER A 50 8.54 -1.83 6.40
CA SER A 50 9.63 -1.22 5.64
C SER A 50 9.12 -0.36 4.49
N ALA A 51 9.93 0.59 4.05
CA ALA A 51 9.60 1.40 2.88
C ALA A 51 9.50 0.51 1.62
N HIS A 52 8.40 0.65 0.89
CA HIS A 52 8.12 -0.18 -0.29
C HIS A 52 9.19 0.01 -1.39
N ASN A 53 9.64 -1.08 -1.99
CA ASN A 53 10.57 -1.08 -3.12
C ASN A 53 10.20 -2.17 -4.14
N SER A 54 11.01 -2.32 -5.20
CA SER A 54 10.75 -3.29 -6.28
C SER A 54 10.72 -4.75 -5.84
N SER A 55 11.31 -5.07 -4.68
CA SER A 55 11.33 -6.41 -4.10
C SER A 55 10.21 -6.62 -3.06
N SER A 56 9.41 -5.59 -2.77
CA SER A 56 8.34 -5.67 -1.78
C SER A 56 7.21 -6.59 -2.22
N ARG A 57 6.77 -7.44 -1.30
CA ARG A 57 5.77 -8.49 -1.57
C ARG A 57 4.34 -7.95 -1.50
N HIS A 58 4.13 -6.99 -0.61
CA HIS A 58 2.85 -6.34 -0.40
C HIS A 58 2.99 -4.83 -0.56
N THR A 59 1.87 -4.16 -0.80
CA THR A 59 1.81 -2.70 -0.92
C THR A 59 0.71 -2.19 -0.01
N ILE A 60 1.09 -1.39 0.98
CA ILE A 60 0.17 -0.71 1.88
C ILE A 60 0.42 0.78 1.74
N ALA A 61 -0.58 1.52 1.25
CA ALA A 61 -0.45 2.94 0.94
C ALA A 61 -1.52 3.76 1.64
N GLY A 62 -1.22 5.02 1.93
CA GLY A 62 -2.13 5.96 2.59
C GLY A 62 -1.39 7.20 3.09
N ASN A 63 -2.06 8.02 3.91
CA ASN A 63 -1.33 8.95 4.76
C ASN A 63 -0.51 8.18 5.82
N ASP A 64 0.46 8.84 6.47
CA ASP A 64 1.38 8.16 7.39
C ASP A 64 0.70 7.47 8.58
N LEU A 65 -0.37 8.06 9.12
CA LEU A 65 -1.13 7.48 10.23
C LEU A 65 -1.89 6.23 9.77
N THR A 66 -2.72 6.36 8.74
CA THR A 66 -3.56 5.28 8.23
C THR A 66 -2.74 4.12 7.69
N ALA A 67 -1.65 4.40 6.96
CA ALA A 67 -0.79 3.34 6.43
C ALA A 67 -0.13 2.50 7.54
N LYS A 68 0.30 3.15 8.64
CA LYS A 68 0.87 2.44 9.81
C LYS A 68 -0.16 1.57 10.53
N GLU A 69 -1.38 2.05 10.68
CA GLU A 69 -2.48 1.26 11.25
C GLU A 69 -2.79 0.03 10.38
N LEU A 70 -2.85 0.21 9.05
CA LEU A 70 -3.05 -0.89 8.11
C LEU A 70 -1.92 -1.92 8.16
N VAL A 71 -0.66 -1.49 8.25
CA VAL A 71 0.49 -2.40 8.45
C VAL A 71 0.30 -3.24 9.71
N ALA A 72 -0.07 -2.62 10.83
CA ALA A 72 -0.29 -3.33 12.09
C ALA A 72 -1.41 -4.37 11.99
N LEU A 73 -2.54 -4.02 11.37
CA LEU A 73 -3.68 -4.92 11.15
C LEU A 73 -3.30 -6.09 10.23
N VAL A 74 -2.56 -5.83 9.15
CA VAL A 74 -2.07 -6.89 8.25
C VAL A 74 -1.11 -7.82 8.99
N GLY A 75 -0.25 -7.30 9.86
CA GLY A 75 0.63 -8.11 10.70
C GLY A 75 -0.13 -9.01 11.67
N GLN A 76 -1.17 -8.49 12.32
CA GLN A 76 -2.05 -9.27 13.20
C GLN A 76 -2.76 -10.40 12.44
N ALA A 77 -3.35 -10.10 11.29
CA ALA A 77 -4.05 -11.09 10.47
C ALA A 77 -3.12 -12.23 9.99
N HIS A 78 -1.87 -11.93 9.66
CA HIS A 78 -0.87 -12.96 9.34
C HIS A 78 -0.51 -13.85 10.53
N ALA A 79 -0.46 -13.29 11.74
CA ALA A 79 -0.16 -14.05 12.95
C ALA A 79 -1.30 -15.01 13.34
N GLU A 80 -2.55 -14.64 13.06
CA GLU A 80 -3.74 -15.47 13.32
C GLU A 80 -3.95 -16.57 12.27
N ALA A 81 -3.42 -16.39 11.06
CA ALA A 81 -3.56 -17.34 9.95
C ALA A 81 -2.49 -18.46 9.94
N GLY A 82 -1.49 -18.38 10.81
CA GLY A 82 -0.45 -19.41 11.00
C GLY A 82 -0.82 -20.42 12.08
#